data_AF-A0A553FLJ8-F1
#
_entry.id   AF-A0A553FLJ8-F1
#
_cell.length_a   1.000
_cell.length_b   1.000
_cell.length_c   1.000
_cell.angle_alpha   90.00
_cell.angle_beta   90.00
_cell.angle_gamma   90.00
#
_symmetry.space_group_name_H-M   'P 1'
#
loop_
_entity.id
_entity.type
_entity.pdbx_description
1 polymer ?
#
loop_
_entity_poly.entity_id
_entity_poly.type
_entity_poly.pdbx_seq_one_letter_code
_entity_poly.pdbx_strand_id
1 'polypeptide(L)'
;MSEVFRTFLAIILHVSCFAIGMSLFNLTGLSEVIEVVSLAREFIIILLGLAGIVLVSNKSEEPFVHTFVKLIAQSFEWFFLLLTLVAFTSLIDEKDTTFGLFSFVGFALITYGIHKFKFSTRLNNT
;
A
#
# COMPACT_ATOMS: atom_id res chain seq x y z
N MET A 1 6.47 20.11 18.34
CA MET A 1 5.29 19.22 18.23
C MET A 1 5.32 18.26 19.41
N SER A 2 4.22 18.02 20.14
CA SER A 2 4.26 17.09 21.29
C SER A 2 4.49 15.65 20.81
N GLU A 3 5.19 14.85 21.60
CA GLU A 3 5.53 13.47 21.24
C GLU A 3 4.28 12.61 21.00
N VAL A 4 3.23 12.83 21.79
CA VAL A 4 1.91 12.20 21.63
C VAL A 4 1.29 12.52 20.27
N PHE A 5 1.37 13.78 19.83
CA PHE A 5 0.80 14.19 18.54
C PHE A 5 1.60 13.62 17.35
N ARG A 6 2.92 13.49 17.49
CA ARG A 6 3.78 12.84 16.49
C ARG A 6 3.42 11.35 16.33
N THR A 7 3.24 10.64 17.45
CA THR A 7 2.82 9.23 17.43
C THR A 7 1.43 9.07 16.82
N PHE A 8 0.50 9.97 17.13
CA PHE A 8 -0.83 9.97 16.53
C PHE A 8 -0.80 10.13 15.01
N LEU A 9 -0.02 11.09 14.50
CA LEU A 9 0.17 11.26 13.06
C LEU A 9 0.81 10.02 12.41
N ALA A 10 1.78 9.39 13.07
CA ALA A 10 2.40 8.16 12.58
C ALA A 10 1.40 7.01 12.48
N ILE A 11 0.48 6.85 13.44
CA ILE A 11 -0.57 5.83 13.39
C ILE A 11 -1.53 6.12 12.23
N ILE A 12 -2.04 7.36 12.12
CA ILE A 12 -2.91 7.78 11.02
C ILE A 12 -2.26 7.45 9.68
N LEU A 13 -0.97 7.72 9.55
CA LEU A 13 -0.21 7.47 8.35
C LEU A 13 -0.24 5.99 7.94
N HIS A 14 0.12 5.10 8.87
CA HIS A 14 0.17 3.66 8.61
C HIS A 14 -1.21 3.12 8.26
N VAL A 15 -2.24 3.51 9.02
CA VAL A 15 -3.63 3.11 8.77
C VAL A 15 -4.10 3.61 7.41
N SER A 16 -3.80 4.86 7.06
CA SER A 16 -4.21 5.45 5.77
C SER A 16 -3.54 4.73 4.60
N CYS A 17 -2.23 4.48 4.69
CA CYS A 17 -1.51 3.80 3.62
C CYS A 17 -1.99 2.36 3.45
N PHE A 18 -2.18 1.64 4.56
CA PHE A 18 -2.70 0.28 4.57
C PHE A 18 -4.13 0.21 4.03
N ALA A 19 -5.02 1.13 4.43
CA ALA A 19 -6.40 1.16 3.98
C ALA A 19 -6.50 1.31 2.46
N ILE A 20 -5.71 2.20 1.85
CA ILE A 20 -5.65 2.33 0.38
C ILE A 20 -5.13 1.02 -0.24
N GLY A 21 -4.02 0.47 0.25
CA GLY A 21 -3.44 -0.76 -0.29
C GLY A 21 -4.40 -1.96 -0.22
N MET A 22 -5.09 -2.11 0.90
CA MET A 22 -6.10 -3.15 1.13
C MET A 22 -7.34 -2.94 0.25
N SER A 23 -7.82 -1.70 0.09
CA SER A 23 -8.97 -1.43 -0.78
C SER A 23 -8.64 -1.67 -2.26
N LEU A 24 -7.45 -1.28 -2.71
CA LEU A 24 -6.96 -1.64 -4.04
C LEU A 24 -6.87 -3.16 -4.22
N PHE A 25 -6.39 -3.87 -3.20
CA PHE A 25 -6.35 -5.34 -3.20
C PHE A 25 -7.76 -5.94 -3.30
N ASN A 26 -8.70 -5.49 -2.49
CA ASN A 26 -10.08 -5.98 -2.53
C ASN A 26 -10.72 -5.78 -3.91
N LEU A 27 -10.45 -4.65 -4.57
CA LEU A 27 -10.94 -4.35 -5.92
C LEU A 27 -10.42 -5.31 -6.99
N THR A 28 -9.35 -6.08 -6.73
CA THR A 28 -8.89 -7.13 -7.66
C THR A 28 -9.79 -8.36 -7.68
N GLY A 29 -10.63 -8.54 -6.65
CA GLY A 29 -11.47 -9.73 -6.50
C GLY A 29 -10.70 -11.00 -6.12
N LEU A 30 -9.41 -10.89 -5.79
CA LEU A 30 -8.56 -12.03 -5.38
C LEU A 30 -8.67 -12.38 -3.89
N SER A 31 -9.51 -11.65 -3.13
CA SER A 31 -9.74 -11.91 -1.71
C SER A 31 -10.72 -13.07 -1.54
N GLU A 32 -10.24 -14.24 -1.13
CA GLU A 32 -11.10 -15.40 -0.83
C GLU A 32 -12.00 -15.19 0.41
N VAL A 33 -11.75 -14.13 1.20
CA VAL A 33 -12.53 -13.81 2.41
C VAL A 33 -13.77 -12.97 2.12
N ILE A 34 -13.77 -12.20 1.02
CA ILE A 34 -14.83 -11.24 0.70
C ILE A 34 -15.46 -11.59 -0.64
N GLU A 35 -16.59 -12.30 -0.61
CA GLU A 35 -17.32 -12.70 -1.83
C GLU A 35 -17.92 -11.52 -2.60
N VAL A 36 -18.31 -10.43 -1.91
CA VAL A 36 -18.91 -9.24 -2.54
C VAL A 36 -18.18 -7.98 -2.10
N VAL A 37 -17.41 -7.42 -3.02
CA VAL A 37 -16.70 -6.15 -2.82
C VAL A 37 -17.57 -5.01 -3.35
N SER A 38 -18.04 -4.14 -2.44
CA SER A 38 -18.77 -2.93 -2.83
C SER A 38 -17.81 -1.88 -3.35
N LEU A 39 -17.89 -1.58 -4.65
CA LEU A 39 -17.03 -0.59 -5.31
C LEU A 39 -17.15 0.79 -4.64
N ALA A 40 -18.37 1.20 -4.27
CA ALA A 40 -18.60 2.46 -3.57
C ALA A 40 -17.89 2.50 -2.20
N ARG A 41 -17.90 1.38 -1.45
CA ARG A 41 -17.22 1.28 -0.16
C ARG A 41 -15.70 1.44 -0.33
N GLU A 42 -15.10 0.67 -1.23
CA GLU A 42 -13.64 0.73 -1.44
C GLU A 42 -13.22 2.10 -1.96
N PHE A 43 -14.02 2.73 -2.83
CA PHE A 43 -13.76 4.10 -3.29
C PHE A 43 -13.77 5.12 -2.14
N ILE A 44 -14.74 5.03 -1.22
CA ILE A 44 -14.79 5.90 -0.03
C ILE A 44 -13.55 5.68 0.86
N ILE A 45 -13.14 4.43 1.08
CA ILE A 45 -11.95 4.11 1.88
C ILE A 45 -10.69 4.71 1.24
N ILE A 46 -10.54 4.59 -0.08
CA ILE A 46 -9.42 5.19 -0.82
C ILE A 46 -9.41 6.71 -0.64
N LEU A 47 -10.57 7.39 -0.78
CA LEU A 47 -10.66 8.83 -0.58
C LEU A 47 -10.28 9.25 0.86
N LEU A 48 -10.75 8.53 1.87
CA LEU A 48 -10.40 8.80 3.27
C LEU A 48 -8.91 8.58 3.55
N GLY A 49 -8.34 7.50 3.02
CA GLY A 49 -6.90 7.24 3.12
C GLY A 49 -6.08 8.32 2.43
N LEU A 50 -6.50 8.79 1.25
CA LEU A 50 -5.83 9.88 0.53
C LEU A 50 -5.90 11.19 1.31
N ALA A 51 -7.03 11.49 1.94
CA ALA A 51 -7.15 12.65 2.82
C ALA A 51 -6.16 12.58 4.00
N GLY A 52 -5.99 11.39 4.61
CA GLY A 52 -4.98 11.13 5.63
C GLY A 52 -3.55 11.35 5.14
N ILE A 53 -3.21 10.84 3.96
CA ILE A 53 -1.90 11.05 3.32
C ILE A 53 -1.64 12.53 3.05
N VAL A 54 -2.62 13.26 2.50
CA VAL A 54 -2.50 14.70 2.22
C VAL A 54 -2.32 15.49 3.52
N LEU A 55 -3.06 15.15 4.57
CA LEU A 55 -2.92 15.78 5.89
C LEU A 55 -1.51 15.61 6.45
N VAL A 56 -0.99 14.38 6.45
CA VAL A 56 0.37 14.10 6.96
C VAL A 56 1.43 14.76 6.07
N SER A 57 1.25 14.74 4.75
CA SER A 57 2.17 15.39 3.80
C SER A 57 2.27 16.90 4.00
N ASN A 58 1.17 17.56 4.38
CA ASN A 58 1.15 19.00 4.70
C ASN A 58 1.76 19.36 6.06
N LYS A 59 1.90 18.37 6.95
CA LYS A 59 2.47 18.55 8.30
C LYS A 59 3.88 18.03 8.43
N SER A 60 4.40 17.40 7.38
CA SER A 60 5.76 16.91 7.27
C SER A 60 6.77 18.06 7.21
N GLU A 61 7.97 17.81 7.71
CA GLU A 61 9.11 18.72 7.59
C GLU A 61 9.75 18.64 6.19
N GLU A 62 9.56 17.52 5.49
CA GLU A 62 9.99 17.33 4.11
C GLU A 62 9.05 18.03 3.12
N PRO A 63 9.50 18.36 1.89
CA PRO A 63 8.63 18.91 0.85
C PRO A 63 7.39 18.05 0.63
N PHE A 64 6.24 18.69 0.47
CA PHE A 64 4.94 18.02 0.29
C PHE A 64 5.00 16.92 -0.77
N VAL A 65 5.55 17.22 -1.95
CA VAL A 65 5.60 16.28 -3.08
C VAL A 65 6.42 15.04 -2.73
N HIS A 66 7.54 15.19 -2.02
CA HIS A 66 8.39 14.07 -1.63
C HIS A 66 7.65 13.16 -0.65
N THR A 67 7.06 13.75 0.39
CA THR A 67 6.29 13.01 1.39
C THR A 67 5.09 12.32 0.73
N PHE A 68 4.32 13.06 -0.06
CA PHE A 68 3.15 12.54 -0.76
C PHE A 68 3.50 11.34 -1.65
N VAL A 69 4.53 11.45 -2.48
CA VAL A 69 4.96 10.35 -3.37
C VAL A 69 5.44 9.13 -2.57
N LYS A 70 6.19 9.33 -1.47
CA LYS A 70 6.61 8.22 -0.59
C LYS A 70 5.42 7.49 0.02
N LEU A 71 4.38 8.21 0.43
CA LEU A 71 3.21 7.63 1.07
C LEU A 71 2.29 6.92 0.07
N ILE A 72 2.13 7.48 -1.14
CA ILE A 72 1.46 6.77 -2.24
C ILE A 72 2.21 5.50 -2.60
N ALA A 73 3.55 5.56 -2.70
CA ALA A 73 4.38 4.38 -2.90
C ALA A 73 4.19 3.36 -1.78
N GLN A 74 4.12 3.79 -0.52
CA GLN A 74 3.84 2.92 0.62
C GLN A 74 2.47 2.22 0.52
N SER A 75 1.43 2.89 0.00
CA SER A 75 0.14 2.25 -0.29
C SER A 75 0.24 1.18 -1.36
N PHE A 76 0.96 1.45 -2.45
CA PHE A 76 1.19 0.45 -3.49
C PHE A 76 2.03 -0.73 -3.00
N GLU A 77 3.01 -0.49 -2.12
CA GLU A 77 3.78 -1.57 -1.51
C GLU A 77 2.88 -2.51 -0.70
N TRP A 78 1.94 -1.96 0.09
CA TRP A 78 0.94 -2.78 0.79
C TRP A 78 0.09 -3.60 -0.17
N PHE A 79 -0.38 -2.99 -1.26
CA PHE A 79 -1.15 -3.67 -2.30
C PHE A 79 -0.37 -4.84 -2.93
N PHE A 80 0.87 -4.61 -3.39
CA PHE A 80 1.68 -5.65 -4.02
C PHE A 80 2.17 -6.71 -3.03
N LEU A 81 2.35 -6.37 -1.76
CA LEU A 81 2.67 -7.33 -0.71
C LEU A 81 1.49 -8.30 -0.49
N LEU A 82 0.25 -7.79 -0.48
CA LEU A 82 -0.96 -8.63 -0.41
C LEU A 82 -1.09 -9.53 -1.64
N LEU A 83 -0.86 -9.00 -2.85
CA LEU A 83 -0.86 -9.80 -4.08
C LEU A 83 0.22 -10.89 -4.06
N THR A 84 1.42 -10.58 -3.55
CA THR A 84 2.51 -11.55 -3.39
C THR A 84 2.09 -12.66 -2.44
N LEU A 85 1.43 -12.32 -1.33
CA LEU A 85 0.95 -13.29 -0.35
C LEU A 85 -0.12 -14.22 -0.97
N VAL A 86 -1.07 -13.68 -1.74
CA VAL A 86 -2.08 -14.49 -2.43
C VAL A 86 -1.45 -15.41 -3.49
N ALA A 87 -0.49 -14.91 -4.26
CA ALA A 87 0.22 -15.73 -5.24
C ALA A 87 1.05 -16.83 -4.55
N PHE A 88 1.58 -16.57 -3.36
CA PHE A 88 2.27 -17.57 -2.57
C PHE A 88 1.31 -18.64 -2.02
N THR A 89 0.13 -18.26 -1.54
CA THR A 89 -0.86 -19.23 -1.06
C THR A 89 -1.41 -20.08 -2.19
N SER A 90 -1.61 -19.54 -3.40
CA SER A 90 -2.07 -20.33 -4.55
C SER A 90 -1.03 -21.33 -5.05
N LEU A 91 0.28 -21.04 -4.84
CA LEU A 91 1.36 -21.99 -5.07
C LEU A 91 1.33 -23.15 -4.08
N ILE A 92 1.04 -22.87 -2.81
CA ILE A 92 0.92 -23.91 -1.77
C ILE A 92 -0.29 -24.81 -2.03
N ASP A 93 -1.42 -24.23 -2.45
CA ASP A 93 -2.65 -24.96 -2.73
C ASP A 93 -2.63 -25.74 -4.06
N GLU A 94 -1.53 -25.68 -4.82
CA GLU A 94 -1.34 -26.33 -6.14
C GLU A 94 -2.42 -25.96 -7.20
N LYS A 95 -3.21 -24.91 -6.98
CA LYS A 95 -4.34 -24.51 -7.85
C LYS A 95 -3.89 -24.07 -9.26
N ASP A 96 -2.67 -23.54 -9.40
CA ASP A 96 -2.05 -23.19 -10.70
C ASP A 96 -0.55 -22.84 -10.54
N THR A 97 0.33 -23.85 -10.55
CA THR A 97 1.74 -23.70 -10.13
C THR A 97 2.59 -22.80 -11.04
N THR A 98 2.39 -22.84 -12.36
CA THR A 98 3.22 -22.02 -13.28
C THR A 98 2.81 -20.55 -13.24
N PHE A 99 1.51 -20.25 -13.34
CA PHE A 99 1.00 -18.87 -13.27
C PHE A 99 1.19 -18.25 -11.88
N GLY A 100 1.01 -19.04 -10.82
CA GLY A 100 1.29 -18.64 -9.44
C GLY A 100 2.75 -18.24 -9.24
N LEU A 101 3.71 -18.98 -9.84
CA LEU A 101 5.14 -18.70 -9.68
C LEU A 101 5.55 -17.41 -10.39
N PHE A 102 5.08 -17.20 -11.63
CA PHE A 102 5.30 -15.94 -12.35
C PHE A 102 4.69 -14.75 -11.62
N SER A 103 3.46 -14.89 -11.13
CA SER A 103 2.76 -13.84 -10.39
C SER A 103 3.46 -13.52 -9.07
N PHE A 104 3.87 -14.54 -8.31
CA PHE A 104 4.61 -14.38 -7.06
C PHE A 104 5.93 -13.61 -7.29
N VAL A 105 6.75 -14.06 -8.24
CA VAL A 105 8.03 -13.41 -8.55
C VAL A 105 7.80 -11.99 -9.05
N GLY A 106 6.82 -11.78 -9.93
CA GLY A 106 6.48 -10.46 -10.46
C GLY A 106 6.06 -9.47 -9.37
N PHE A 107 5.12 -9.85 -8.50
CA PHE A 107 4.65 -9.00 -7.41
C PHE A 107 5.73 -8.76 -6.36
N ALA A 108 6.56 -9.77 -6.04
CA ALA A 108 7.69 -9.61 -5.12
C ALA A 108 8.73 -8.60 -5.67
N LEU A 109 9.06 -8.68 -6.96
CA LEU A 109 9.96 -7.73 -7.61
C LEU A 109 9.39 -6.31 -7.64
N ILE A 110 8.09 -6.16 -7.91
CA ILE A 110 7.43 -4.85 -7.87
C ILE A 110 7.44 -4.29 -6.45
N THR A 111 7.09 -5.10 -5.44
CA THR A 111 7.13 -4.72 -4.02
C THR A 111 8.54 -4.23 -3.65
N TYR A 112 9.58 -4.97 -4.03
CA TYR A 112 10.97 -4.58 -3.81
C TYR A 112 11.35 -3.29 -4.54
N GLY A 113 10.92 -3.14 -5.80
CA GLY A 113 11.14 -1.94 -6.60
C GLY A 113 10.52 -0.69 -5.97
N ILE A 114 9.28 -0.80 -5.48
CA ILE A 114 8.58 0.28 -4.76
C ILE A 114 9.32 0.62 -3.45
N HIS A 115 9.73 -0.41 -2.71
CA HIS A 115 10.51 -0.24 -1.48
C HIS A 115 11.83 0.49 -1.74
N LYS A 116 12.56 0.13 -2.81
CA LYS A 116 13.78 0.84 -3.22
C LYS A 116 13.49 2.26 -3.70
N PHE A 117 12.39 2.47 -4.42
CA PHE A 117 12.00 3.78 -4.94
C PHE A 117 11.72 4.76 -3.80
N LYS A 118 10.89 4.39 -2.81
CA LYS A 118 10.53 5.27 -1.68
C LYS A 118 11.74 5.68 -0.82
N PHE A 119 12.77 4.83 -0.76
CA PHE A 119 14.03 5.10 -0.06
C PHE A 119 15.15 5.61 -0.96
N SER A 120 14.86 5.91 -2.23
CA SER A 120 15.86 6.41 -3.17
C SER A 120 16.38 7.79 -2.75
N THR A 121 17.63 8.07 -3.11
CA THR A 121 18.26 9.39 -2.90
C THR A 121 17.48 10.51 -3.55
N ARG A 122 16.75 10.28 -4.65
CA ARG A 122 15.92 11.31 -5.28
C ARG A 122 14.76 11.77 -4.39
N LEU A 123 14.15 10.86 -3.64
CA LEU A 123 13.05 11.19 -2.73
C LEU A 123 13.52 11.56 -1.32
N ASN A 124 14.70 11.08 -0.91
CA ASN A 124 15.29 11.35 0.40
C ASN A 124 16.29 12.52 0.44
N ASN A 125 16.78 13.02 -0.70
CA ASN A 125 17.58 14.24 -0.74
C ASN A 125 16.63 15.43 -0.68
N THR A 126 16.56 16.02 0.51
CA THR A 126 16.11 17.39 0.77
C THR A 126 17.30 18.34 0.70
#